data_AF-A0A7Y1SU32-F1
#
_entry.id   AF-A0A7Y1SU32-F1
#
_cell.length_a   1.000
_cell.length_b   1.000
_cell.length_c   1.000
_cell.angle_alpha   90.00
_cell.angle_beta   90.00
_cell.angle_gamma   90.00
#
_symmetry.space_group_name_H-M   'P 1'
#
loop_
_entity.id
_entity.type
_entity.pdbx_description
1 polymer ?
#
loop_
_entity_poly.entity_id
_entity_poly.type
_entity_poly.pdbx_seq_one_letter_code
_entity_poly.pdbx_strand_id
1 'polypeptide(L)'
;MSDLLDRSKLEVEKPDRILRFGKADRIEHSVQVVTFMGLGITGLVQKFFESGFSKWVIELFGGLPQIRVIHRWLATILMLAVIWHFGKAGYRTYVEKRPKAMVPSKRDWIAIKESIALLAGRRHEPVKQGRFTFAEKIEYWAFAWGTVLMIATGYMLWNPISTA
;
A
#
# COMPACT_ATOMS: atom_id res chain seq x y z
N MET A 1 20.39 -49.36 18.17
CA MET A 1 21.02 -48.05 17.91
C MET A 1 20.98 -47.64 16.42
N SER A 2 20.32 -48.40 15.52
CA SER A 2 20.15 -48.02 14.10
C SER A 2 18.77 -47.39 13.79
N ASP A 3 17.79 -47.60 14.67
CA ASP A 3 16.40 -47.15 14.49
C ASP A 3 16.19 -45.67 14.88
N LEU A 4 17.17 -45.05 15.56
CA LEU A 4 17.14 -43.65 16.00
C LEU A 4 17.71 -42.67 14.96
N LEU A 5 18.13 -43.16 13.79
CA LEU A 5 18.73 -42.36 12.70
C LEU A 5 17.97 -42.50 11.38
N ASP A 6 16.71 -42.95 11.41
CA ASP A 6 15.86 -42.93 10.22
C ASP A 6 15.37 -41.51 9.92
N ARG A 7 16.24 -40.73 9.28
CA ARG A 7 15.94 -39.36 8.83
C ARG A 7 14.91 -39.30 7.71
N SER A 8 14.51 -40.42 7.12
CA SER A 8 13.46 -40.46 6.08
C SER A 8 12.07 -40.17 6.65
N LYS A 9 11.84 -40.48 7.94
CA LYS A 9 10.59 -40.16 8.66
C LYS A 9 10.49 -38.71 9.12
N LEU A 10 11.52 -37.90 8.88
CA LEU A 10 11.56 -36.46 9.16
C LEU A 10 11.34 -35.62 7.90
N GLU A 11 10.73 -36.18 6.85
CA GLU A 11 10.15 -35.36 5.78
C GLU A 11 8.97 -34.58 6.36
N VAL A 12 9.29 -33.41 6.93
CA VAL A 12 8.30 -32.40 7.31
C VAL A 12 7.55 -32.06 6.04
N GLU A 13 6.31 -32.56 5.95
CA GLU A 13 5.39 -32.28 4.86
C GLU A 13 5.36 -30.76 4.67
N LYS A 14 5.97 -30.30 3.56
CA LYS A 14 6.05 -28.87 3.29
C LYS A 14 4.62 -28.39 3.07
N PRO A 15 4.13 -27.45 3.89
CA PRO A 15 2.77 -26.96 3.71
C PRO A 15 2.66 -26.34 2.31
N ASP A 16 1.62 -26.74 1.56
CA ASP A 16 1.32 -26.26 0.21
C ASP A 16 1.20 -24.71 0.14
N ARG A 17 0.91 -24.08 1.29
CA ARG A 17 0.78 -22.62 1.41
C ARG A 17 1.43 -22.08 2.67
N ILE A 18 2.14 -20.96 2.52
CA ILE A 18 2.69 -20.19 3.64
C ILE A 18 1.88 -18.91 3.87
N LEU A 19 1.64 -18.57 5.14
CA LEU A 19 0.92 -17.34 5.49
C LEU A 19 1.84 -16.12 5.36
N ARG A 20 1.80 -15.43 4.21
CA ARG A 20 2.62 -14.21 3.97
C ARG A 20 2.15 -13.00 4.79
N PHE A 21 0.84 -12.86 5.00
CA PHE A 21 0.20 -11.75 5.74
C PHE A 21 -0.93 -12.26 6.64
N GLY A 22 -0.98 -11.76 7.88
CA GLY A 22 -2.04 -12.06 8.83
C GLY A 22 -3.38 -11.39 8.45
N LYS A 23 -4.49 -11.87 9.02
CA LYS A 23 -5.84 -11.34 8.73
C LYS A 23 -5.96 -9.84 9.02
N ALA A 24 -5.41 -9.39 10.15
CA ALA A 24 -5.43 -7.97 10.53
C ALA A 24 -4.71 -7.05 9.54
N ASP A 25 -3.58 -7.49 8.97
CA ASP A 25 -2.84 -6.72 7.97
C ASP A 25 -3.63 -6.62 6.66
N ARG A 26 -4.36 -7.67 6.28
CA ARG A 26 -5.22 -7.66 5.09
C ARG A 26 -6.41 -6.74 5.24
N ILE A 27 -7.07 -6.78 6.40
CA ILE A 27 -8.23 -5.91 6.69
C ILE A 27 -7.81 -4.45 6.65
N GLU A 28 -6.70 -4.09 7.32
CA GLU A 28 -6.15 -2.74 7.27
C GLU A 28 -5.88 -2.29 5.82
N HIS A 29 -5.24 -3.14 5.02
CA HIS A 29 -4.97 -2.83 3.63
C HIS A 29 -6.26 -2.67 2.81
N SER A 30 -7.26 -3.53 3.02
CA SER A 30 -8.56 -3.41 2.35
C SER A 30 -9.26 -2.09 2.69
N VAL A 31 -9.20 -1.64 3.94
CA VAL A 31 -9.73 -0.33 4.34
C VAL A 31 -9.01 0.80 3.59
N GLN A 32 -7.69 0.75 3.49
CA GLN A 32 -6.92 1.75 2.74
C GLN A 32 -7.27 1.75 1.26
N VAL A 33 -7.39 0.58 0.62
CA VAL A 33 -7.75 0.46 -0.80
C VAL A 33 -9.14 1.03 -1.06
N VAL A 34 -10.15 0.64 -0.29
CA VAL A 34 -11.53 1.10 -0.47
C VAL A 34 -11.62 2.61 -0.27
N THR A 35 -10.98 3.14 0.77
CA THR A 35 -11.03 4.59 1.07
C THR A 35 -10.25 5.40 0.05
N PHE A 36 -9.08 4.94 -0.38
CA PHE A 36 -8.29 5.58 -1.44
C PHE A 36 -9.02 5.61 -2.78
N MET A 37 -9.62 4.48 -3.19
CA MET A 37 -10.41 4.42 -4.42
C MET A 37 -11.63 5.34 -4.35
N GLY A 38 -12.33 5.35 -3.21
CA GLY A 38 -13.45 6.26 -2.99
C GLY A 38 -13.06 7.74 -3.04
N LEU A 39 -11.89 8.11 -2.49
CA LEU A 39 -11.32 9.45 -2.61
C LEU A 39 -11.00 9.80 -4.05
N GLY A 40 -10.40 8.88 -4.81
CA GLY A 40 -10.11 9.06 -6.23
C GLY A 40 -11.39 9.34 -7.02
N ILE A 41 -12.43 8.53 -6.83
CA ILE A 41 -13.72 8.71 -7.51
C ILE A 41 -14.36 10.04 -7.12
N THR A 42 -14.54 10.29 -5.82
CA THR A 42 -15.20 11.52 -5.35
C THR A 42 -14.40 12.78 -5.68
N GLY A 43 -13.07 12.72 -5.71
CA GLY A 43 -12.20 13.82 -6.12
C GLY A 43 -12.30 14.11 -7.62
N LEU A 44 -12.27 13.08 -8.46
CA LEU A 44 -12.44 13.23 -9.92
C LEU A 44 -13.82 13.78 -10.27
N VAL A 45 -14.87 13.29 -9.62
CA VAL A 45 -16.24 13.77 -9.82
C VAL A 45 -16.37 15.25 -9.47
N GLN A 46 -15.76 15.70 -8.35
CA GLN A 46 -15.73 17.12 -7.97
C GLN A 46 -14.92 17.97 -8.95
N LYS A 47 -13.77 17.48 -9.42
CA LYS A 47 -12.90 18.21 -10.34
C LYS A 47 -13.52 18.38 -11.73
N PHE A 48 -14.18 17.35 -12.22
CA PHE A 48 -14.77 17.29 -13.55
C PHE A 48 -16.30 17.30 -13.48
N PHE A 49 -16.88 18.18 -12.67
CA PHE A 49 -18.31 18.23 -12.39
C PHE A 49 -19.19 18.45 -13.64
N GLU A 50 -18.62 19.00 -14.72
CA GLU A 50 -19.32 19.19 -15.99
C GLU A 50 -19.46 17.93 -16.85
N SER A 51 -18.66 16.89 -16.59
CA SER A 51 -18.69 15.66 -17.38
C SER A 51 -19.98 14.86 -17.13
N GLY A 52 -20.49 14.17 -18.17
CA GLY A 52 -21.72 13.39 -18.05
C GLY A 52 -21.67 12.31 -16.95
N PHE A 53 -20.53 11.63 -16.81
CA PHE A 53 -20.31 10.67 -15.73
C PHE A 53 -20.35 11.36 -14.35
N SER A 54 -19.69 12.50 -14.19
CA SER A 54 -19.70 13.22 -12.92
C SER A 54 -21.09 13.73 -12.56
N LYS A 55 -21.85 14.26 -13.51
CA LYS A 55 -23.25 14.69 -13.28
C LYS A 55 -24.11 13.54 -12.78
N TRP A 56 -24.03 12.38 -13.44
CA TRP A 56 -24.73 11.17 -13.02
C TRP A 56 -24.38 10.76 -11.58
N VAL A 57 -23.09 10.73 -11.22
CA VAL A 57 -22.68 10.42 -9.84
C VAL A 57 -23.14 11.49 -8.86
N ILE A 58 -23.01 12.77 -9.20
CA ILE A 58 -23.43 13.89 -8.35
C ILE A 58 -24.92 13.79 -8.05
N GLU A 59 -25.75 13.55 -9.06
CA GLU A 59 -27.21 13.41 -8.91
C GLU A 59 -27.58 12.17 -8.09
N LEU A 60 -26.94 11.02 -8.34
CA LEU A 60 -27.18 9.77 -7.60
C LEU A 60 -26.96 9.93 -6.10
N PHE A 61 -25.96 10.72 -5.70
CA PHE A 61 -25.62 10.95 -4.30
C PHE A 61 -26.31 12.20 -3.71
N GLY A 62 -27.26 12.82 -4.40
CA GLY A 62 -28.04 13.95 -3.86
C GLY A 62 -27.33 15.31 -3.95
N GLY A 63 -26.34 15.44 -4.84
CA GLY A 63 -25.72 16.70 -5.22
C GLY A 63 -24.27 16.86 -4.78
N LEU A 64 -23.64 17.92 -5.30
CA LEU A 64 -22.22 18.23 -5.07
C LEU A 64 -21.88 18.48 -3.58
N PRO A 65 -22.76 19.10 -2.76
CA PRO A 65 -22.52 19.21 -1.31
C PRO A 65 -22.36 17.84 -0.64
N GLN A 66 -23.17 16.85 -1.02
CA GLN A 66 -23.12 15.52 -0.42
C GLN A 66 -21.85 14.77 -0.81
N ILE A 67 -21.44 14.84 -2.09
CA ILE A 67 -20.15 14.30 -2.54
C ILE A 67 -18.98 14.91 -1.75
N ARG A 68 -19.00 16.22 -1.49
CA ARG A 68 -17.98 16.90 -0.66
C ARG A 68 -17.95 16.37 0.77
N VAL A 69 -19.10 16.11 1.39
CA VAL A 69 -19.19 15.52 2.72
C VAL A 69 -18.62 14.10 2.73
N ILE A 70 -19.01 13.27 1.76
CA ILE A 70 -18.51 11.89 1.63
C ILE A 70 -17.00 11.88 1.43
N HIS A 71 -16.46 12.76 0.58
CA HIS A 71 -15.01 12.88 0.36
C HIS A 71 -14.25 13.17 1.66
N ARG A 72 -14.76 14.09 2.50
CA ARG A 72 -14.13 14.41 3.79
C ARG A 72 -14.19 13.24 4.79
N TRP A 73 -15.30 12.50 4.82
CA TRP A 73 -15.39 11.28 5.62
C TRP A 73 -14.37 10.23 5.18
N LEU A 74 -14.28 9.96 3.87
CA LEU A 74 -13.30 9.03 3.31
C LEU A 74 -11.86 9.49 3.59
N ALA A 75 -11.59 10.80 3.50
CA ALA A 75 -10.28 11.38 3.80
C ALA A 75 -9.90 11.17 5.27
N THR A 76 -10.85 11.38 6.18
CA THR A 76 -10.65 11.17 7.62
C THR A 76 -10.37 9.70 7.93
N ILE A 77 -11.12 8.77 7.33
CA ILE A 77 -10.91 7.33 7.53
C ILE A 77 -9.55 6.91 6.96
N LEU A 78 -9.19 7.34 5.75
CA LEU A 78 -7.89 7.02 5.16
C LEU A 78 -6.75 7.58 6.02
N MET A 79 -6.86 8.82 6.49
CA MET A 79 -5.86 9.45 7.36
C MET A 79 -5.63 8.62 8.64
N LEU A 80 -6.70 8.20 9.32
CA LEU A 80 -6.61 7.34 10.50
C LEU A 80 -6.00 5.97 10.17
N ALA A 81 -6.42 5.35 9.07
CA ALA A 81 -5.90 4.05 8.62
C ALA A 81 -4.40 4.10 8.28
N VAL A 82 -3.94 5.22 7.72
CA VAL A 82 -2.53 5.46 7.36
C VAL A 82 -1.69 5.72 8.62
N ILE A 83 -2.18 6.54 9.56
CA ILE A 83 -1.54 6.76 10.86
C ILE A 83 -1.38 5.43 11.60
N TRP A 84 -2.44 4.62 11.65
CA TRP A 84 -2.41 3.30 12.26
C TRP A 84 -1.38 2.38 11.58
N HIS A 85 -1.33 2.37 10.25
CA HIS A 85 -0.40 1.55 9.49
C HIS A 85 1.06 1.91 9.72
N PHE A 86 1.41 3.20 9.65
CA PHE A 86 2.76 3.67 9.94
C PHE A 86 3.13 3.49 11.41
N GLY A 87 2.19 3.70 12.33
CA GLY A 87 2.39 3.44 13.76
C GLY A 87 2.72 1.98 14.03
N LYS A 88 1.96 1.05 13.46
CA LYS A 88 2.20 -0.39 13.56
C LYS A 88 3.50 -0.82 12.88
N ALA A 89 3.83 -0.25 11.71
CA ALA A 89 5.09 -0.51 11.02
C ALA A 89 6.30 -0.02 11.84
N GLY A 90 6.18 1.16 12.45
CA GLY A 90 7.14 1.71 13.40
C GLY A 90 7.29 0.81 14.62
N TYR A 91 6.20 0.45 15.29
CA TYR A 91 6.21 -0.45 16.45
C TYR A 91 6.92 -1.78 16.14
N ARG A 92 6.57 -2.44 15.03
CA ARG A 92 7.22 -3.69 14.60
C ARG A 92 8.73 -3.53 14.34
N THR A 93 9.15 -2.36 13.88
CA THR A 93 10.54 -2.07 13.56
C THR A 93 11.36 -1.71 14.81
N TYR A 94 10.83 -0.87 15.68
CA TYR A 94 11.54 -0.31 16.83
C TYR A 94 11.41 -1.14 18.10
N VAL A 95 10.21 -1.69 18.37
CA VAL A 95 9.92 -2.47 19.59
C VAL A 95 10.14 -3.96 19.34
N GLU A 96 9.50 -4.52 18.32
CA GLU A 96 9.64 -5.96 18.01
C GLU A 96 10.94 -6.30 17.26
N LYS A 97 11.72 -5.28 16.88
CA LYS A 97 12.99 -5.41 16.12
C LYS A 97 12.86 -6.30 14.88
N ARG A 98 11.69 -6.31 14.23
CA ARG A 98 11.49 -7.07 12.99
C ARG A 98 12.39 -6.52 11.88
N PRO A 99 12.85 -7.38 10.97
CA PRO A 99 13.68 -6.94 9.86
C PRO A 99 12.96 -5.87 9.03
N LYS A 100 13.69 -4.80 8.70
CA LYS A 100 13.22 -3.63 7.93
C LYS A 100 12.97 -3.96 6.45
N ALA A 101 12.04 -4.88 6.21
CA ALA A 101 11.86 -5.51 4.90
C ALA A 101 11.42 -4.53 3.80
N MET A 102 10.75 -3.43 4.16
CA MET A 102 10.27 -2.39 3.22
C MET A 102 11.23 -1.20 3.06
N VAL A 103 12.36 -1.19 3.76
CA VAL A 103 13.34 -0.10 3.61
C VAL A 103 14.20 -0.36 2.38
N PRO A 104 14.34 0.60 1.45
CA PRO A 104 15.23 0.47 0.30
C PRO A 104 16.67 0.24 0.76
N SER A 105 17.35 -0.67 0.08
CA SER A 105 18.68 -1.15 0.41
C SER A 105 19.59 -1.06 -0.82
N LYS A 106 20.90 -1.11 -0.62
CA LYS A 106 21.87 -1.12 -1.74
C LYS A 106 21.64 -2.28 -2.72
N ARG A 107 21.09 -3.41 -2.24
CA ARG A 107 20.73 -4.56 -3.10
C ARG A 107 19.59 -4.25 -4.06
N ASP A 108 18.70 -3.33 -3.72
CA ASP A 108 17.59 -2.95 -4.61
C ASP A 108 18.11 -2.26 -5.88
N TRP A 109 19.18 -1.47 -5.78
CA TRP A 109 19.84 -0.88 -6.96
C TRP A 109 20.47 -1.92 -7.89
N ILE A 110 21.04 -2.98 -7.32
CA ILE A 110 21.57 -4.09 -8.10
C ILE A 110 20.40 -4.80 -8.80
N ALA A 111 19.33 -5.10 -8.05
CA ALA A 111 18.15 -5.76 -8.59
C ALA A 111 17.50 -4.95 -9.73
N ILE A 112 17.44 -3.61 -9.63
CA ILE A 112 16.97 -2.74 -10.71
C ILE A 112 17.80 -2.94 -11.98
N LYS A 113 19.14 -2.87 -11.87
CA LYS A 113 20.05 -3.04 -13.01
C LYS A 113 19.93 -4.44 -13.63
N GLU A 114 19.84 -5.47 -12.80
CA GLU A 114 19.68 -6.85 -13.25
C GLU A 114 18.33 -7.09 -13.93
N SER A 115 17.25 -6.48 -13.43
CA SER A 115 15.93 -6.53 -14.06
C SER A 115 15.91 -5.81 -15.41
N ILE A 116 16.58 -4.66 -15.52
CA ILE A 116 16.74 -3.97 -16.82
C ILE A 116 17.55 -4.84 -17.79
N ALA A 117 18.62 -5.49 -17.32
CA ALA A 117 19.43 -6.39 -18.15
C ALA A 117 18.64 -7.63 -18.62
N LEU A 118 17.77 -8.17 -17.77
CA LEU A 118 16.83 -9.25 -18.12
C LEU A 118 15.84 -8.79 -19.20
N LEU A 119 15.22 -7.61 -19.02
CA LEU A 119 14.29 -7.04 -20.00
C LEU A 119 14.98 -6.72 -21.34
N ALA A 120 16.25 -6.31 -21.30
CA ALA A 120 17.07 -6.06 -22.47
C ALA A 120 17.63 -7.35 -23.13
N GLY A 121 17.25 -8.54 -22.66
CA GLY A 121 17.71 -9.83 -23.19
C GLY A 121 19.18 -10.17 -22.88
N ARG A 122 19.86 -9.38 -22.04
CA ARG A 122 21.27 -9.59 -21.65
C ARG A 122 21.44 -10.57 -20.49
N ARG A 123 20.32 -11.01 -19.91
CA ARG A 123 20.27 -12.00 -18.83
C ARG A 123 19.09 -12.93 -19.11
N HIS A 124 19.24 -14.20 -18.78
CA HIS A 124 18.21 -15.23 -19.00
C HIS A 124 17.62 -15.78 -17.69
N GLU A 125 18.23 -15.45 -16.54
CA GLU A 125 17.75 -15.88 -15.23
C GLU A 125 16.99 -14.77 -14.48
N PRO A 126 15.86 -15.09 -13.84
CA PRO A 126 15.12 -14.14 -13.01
C PRO A 126 15.94 -13.66 -11.81
N VAL A 127 15.74 -12.39 -11.45
CA VAL A 127 16.44 -11.75 -10.32
C VAL A 127 15.91 -12.31 -9.01
N LYS A 128 16.79 -12.91 -8.19
CA LYS A 128 16.42 -13.41 -6.86
C LYS A 128 16.30 -12.24 -5.88
N GLN A 129 15.10 -12.02 -5.36
CA GLN A 129 14.81 -10.93 -4.43
C GLN A 129 14.36 -11.49 -3.07
N GLY A 130 14.34 -10.62 -2.06
CA GLY A 130 13.92 -11.00 -0.70
C GLY A 130 12.41 -11.16 -0.59
N ARG A 131 11.89 -11.02 0.64
CA ARG A 131 10.43 -11.05 0.91
C ARG A 131 9.64 -10.03 0.07
N PHE A 132 10.27 -8.91 -0.27
CA PHE A 132 9.72 -7.88 -1.15
C PHE A 132 10.72 -7.52 -2.24
N THR A 133 10.22 -7.35 -3.45
CA THR A 133 10.97 -6.90 -4.63
C THR A 133 11.29 -5.40 -4.52
N PHE A 134 12.26 -4.93 -5.31
CA PHE A 134 12.53 -3.49 -5.38
C PHE A 134 11.30 -2.71 -5.88
N ALA A 135 10.52 -3.29 -6.79
CA ALA A 135 9.33 -2.65 -7.36
C ALA A 135 8.24 -2.48 -6.30
N GLU A 136 7.95 -3.53 -5.53
CA GLU A 136 7.00 -3.48 -4.41
C GLU A 136 7.41 -2.39 -3.38
N LYS A 137 8.72 -2.22 -3.12
CA LYS A 137 9.21 -1.16 -2.22
C LYS A 137 9.02 0.24 -2.83
N ILE A 138 9.33 0.43 -4.10
CA ILE A 138 9.15 1.72 -4.78
C ILE A 138 7.67 2.11 -4.78
N GLU A 139 6.78 1.18 -5.14
CA GLU A 139 5.33 1.41 -5.12
C GLU A 139 4.85 1.77 -3.71
N TYR A 140 5.32 1.05 -2.69
CA TYR A 140 5.01 1.35 -1.29
C TYR A 140 5.43 2.79 -0.91
N TRP A 141 6.65 3.20 -1.24
CA TRP A 141 7.16 4.53 -0.90
C TRP A 141 6.55 5.65 -1.73
N ALA A 142 6.26 5.40 -3.01
CA ALA A 142 5.54 6.34 -3.87
C ALA A 142 4.13 6.58 -3.32
N PHE A 143 3.42 5.52 -2.94
CA PHE A 143 2.10 5.62 -2.33
C PHE A 143 2.15 6.31 -0.97
N ALA A 144 3.13 5.97 -0.12
CA ALA A 144 3.34 6.59 1.17
C ALA A 144 3.51 8.11 1.05
N TRP A 145 4.43 8.56 0.20
CA TRP A 145 4.67 9.99 -0.04
C TRP A 145 3.47 10.69 -0.68
N GLY A 146 2.86 10.07 -1.69
CA GLY A 146 1.66 10.61 -2.32
C GLY A 146 0.52 10.81 -1.32
N THR A 147 0.33 9.88 -0.39
CA THR A 147 -0.69 9.97 0.66
C THR A 147 -0.38 11.09 1.65
N VAL A 148 0.88 11.27 2.06
CA VAL A 148 1.30 12.38 2.93
C VAL A 148 0.99 13.73 2.26
N LEU A 149 1.35 13.88 0.98
CA LEU A 149 1.09 15.10 0.22
C LEU A 149 -0.42 15.35 0.05
N MET A 150 -1.20 14.31 -0.21
CA MET A 150 -2.66 14.40 -0.32
C MET A 150 -3.32 14.81 1.00
N ILE A 151 -2.86 14.27 2.13
CA ILE A 151 -3.37 14.66 3.46
C ILE A 151 -3.02 16.13 3.74
N ALA A 152 -1.77 16.54 3.49
CA ALA A 152 -1.34 17.91 3.74
C ALA A 152 -2.12 18.92 2.88
N THR A 153 -2.19 18.69 1.57
CA THR A 153 -2.91 19.58 0.65
C THR A 153 -4.43 19.54 0.87
N GLY A 154 -5.00 18.38 1.18
CA GLY A 154 -6.41 18.26 1.55
C GLY A 154 -6.76 19.01 2.83
N TYR A 155 -5.90 18.97 3.85
CA TYR A 155 -6.08 19.72 5.09
C TYR A 155 -6.03 21.24 4.85
N MET A 156 -5.09 21.70 4.02
CA MET A 156 -5.02 23.12 3.60
C MET A 156 -6.33 23.59 2.95
N LEU A 157 -6.91 22.79 2.06
CA LEU A 157 -8.19 23.12 1.41
C LEU A 157 -9.40 23.04 2.37
N TRP A 158 -9.32 22.20 3.40
CA TRP A 158 -10.38 22.11 4.41
C TRP A 158 -10.36 23.33 5.32
N ASN A 159 -9.18 23.84 5.70
CA ASN A 159 -9.06 24.99 6.60
C ASN A 159 -8.48 26.23 5.89
N PRO A 160 -9.32 26.99 5.13
CA PRO A 160 -8.86 28.14 4.37
C PRO A 160 -8.34 29.29 5.25
N ILE A 161 -8.64 29.29 6.55
CA ILE A 161 -8.17 30.32 7.50
C ILE A 161 -6.68 30.11 7.83
N SER A 162 -6.19 28.86 7.80
CA SER A 162 -4.78 28.54 8.05
C SER A 162 -3.86 28.69 6.83
N THR A 163 -4.39 29.08 5.67
CA THR A 163 -3.64 29.22 4.41
C THR A 163 -3.89 30.54 3.66
N ALA A 164 -4.50 31.51 4.34
CA ALA A 164 -4.69 32.88 3.84
C ALA A 164 -3.48 33.76 4.18
#